data_AF-A0A2S1YL63-F1
#
_entry.id   AF-A0A2S1YL63-F1
#
_cell.length_a   1.000
_cell.length_b   1.000
_cell.length_c   1.000
_cell.angle_alpha   90.00
_cell.angle_beta   90.00
_cell.angle_gamma   90.00
#
_symmetry.space_group_name_H-M   'P 1'
#
loop_
_entity.id
_entity.type
_entity.pdbx_description
1 polymer ?
#
loop_
_entity_poly.entity_id
_entity_poly.type
_entity_poly.pdbx_seq_one_letter_code
_entity_poly.pdbx_strand_id
1 'polypeptide(L)'
;MNKTQIETRIAQLYLALQYCSERNKTFTVGERICINQERFQWMHILDDETATPRPVPQNIEHKLKDVCRLALQHNFKPYYGDPFKDEIVLYN
;
A
#
# COMPACT_ATOMS: atom_id res chain seq x y z
N MET A 1 -7.25 -13.77 5.72
CA MET A 1 -7.81 -12.95 4.63
C MET A 1 -7.78 -13.79 3.37
N ASN A 2 -8.81 -13.71 2.52
CA ASN A 2 -8.76 -14.36 1.20
C ASN A 2 -7.89 -13.55 0.23
N LYS A 3 -7.53 -14.15 -0.92
CA LYS A 3 -6.69 -13.52 -1.96
C LYS A 3 -7.15 -12.10 -2.32
N THR A 4 -8.43 -11.90 -2.64
CA THR A 4 -8.97 -10.58 -3.00
C THR A 4 -8.86 -9.55 -1.88
N GLN A 5 -9.03 -9.95 -0.62
CA GLN A 5 -8.82 -9.08 0.53
C GLN A 5 -7.35 -8.68 0.68
N ILE A 6 -6.41 -9.61 0.41
CA ILE A 6 -4.97 -9.36 0.46
C ILE A 6 -4.56 -8.39 -0.66
N GLU A 7 -5.02 -8.61 -1.88
CA GLU A 7 -4.77 -7.73 -3.03
C GLU A 7 -5.29 -6.31 -2.77
N THR A 8 -6.51 -6.19 -2.22
CA THR A 8 -7.10 -4.91 -1.82
C THR A 8 -6.24 -4.20 -0.78
N ARG A 9 -5.74 -4.94 0.22
CA ARG A 9 -4.87 -4.38 1.25
C ARG A 9 -3.54 -3.92 0.67
N ILE A 10 -2.92 -4.70 -0.21
CA ILE A 10 -1.68 -4.31 -0.90
C ILE A 10 -1.90 -3.02 -1.70
N ALA A 11 -3.00 -2.91 -2.45
CA ALA A 11 -3.35 -1.71 -3.21
C ALA A 11 -3.54 -0.47 -2.30
N GLN A 12 -4.19 -0.62 -1.15
CA GLN A 12 -4.33 0.45 -0.15
C GLN A 12 -2.98 0.93 0.39
N LEU A 13 -2.08 -0.01 0.73
CA LEU A 13 -0.74 0.32 1.23
C LEU A 13 0.09 1.02 0.14
N TYR A 14 -0.01 0.59 -1.12
CA TYR A 14 0.61 1.26 -2.27
C TYR A 14 0.09 2.68 -2.47
N LEU A 15 -1.23 2.87 -2.48
CA LEU A 15 -1.88 4.17 -2.64
C LEU A 15 -1.39 5.16 -1.58
N ALA A 16 -1.36 4.72 -0.31
CA ALA A 16 -0.96 5.57 0.79
C ALA A 16 0.50 6.03 0.68
N LEU A 17 1.41 5.14 0.27
CA LEU A 17 2.81 5.48 0.05
C LEU A 17 3.01 6.47 -1.11
N GLN A 18 2.29 6.27 -2.21
CA GLN A 18 2.36 7.15 -3.39
C GLN A 18 1.80 8.54 -3.05
N TYR A 19 0.58 8.60 -2.53
CA TYR A 19 -0.06 9.85 -2.14
C TYR A 19 0.81 10.68 -1.18
N CYS A 20 1.39 10.02 -0.17
CA CYS A 20 2.22 10.72 0.81
C CYS A 20 3.60 11.14 0.29
N SER A 21 4.07 10.56 -0.81
CA SER A 21 5.33 10.97 -1.43
C SER A 21 5.14 12.21 -2.31
N GLU A 22 3.96 12.40 -2.91
CA GLU A 22 3.67 13.52 -3.81
C GLU A 22 3.00 14.72 -3.13
N ARG A 23 2.11 14.48 -2.16
CA ARG A 23 1.22 15.52 -1.62
C ARG A 23 1.61 15.91 -0.20
N ASN A 24 1.43 14.99 0.74
CA ASN A 24 1.56 15.26 2.17
C ASN A 24 2.45 14.22 2.85
N LYS A 25 3.52 14.66 3.52
CA LYS A 25 4.40 13.79 4.34
C LYS A 25 3.72 13.37 5.66
N THR A 26 2.59 12.67 5.55
CA THR A 26 1.76 12.22 6.70
C THR A 26 2.42 11.12 7.53
N PHE A 27 3.25 10.30 6.89
CA PHE A 27 3.98 9.22 7.52
C PHE A 27 5.42 9.63 7.81
N THR A 28 5.90 9.31 9.02
CA THR A 28 7.33 9.32 9.32
C THR A 28 8.08 8.25 8.53
N VAL A 29 9.41 8.32 8.51
CA VAL A 29 10.25 7.27 7.89
C VAL A 29 9.95 5.90 8.49
N GLY A 30 9.85 5.80 9.82
CA GLY A 30 9.53 4.54 10.51
C GLY A 30 8.16 3.98 10.12
N GLU A 31 7.16 4.84 10.00
CA GLU A 31 5.82 4.42 9.57
C GLU A 31 5.80 3.93 8.12
N ARG A 32 6.54 4.58 7.22
CA ARG A 32 6.70 4.11 5.82
C ARG A 32 7.38 2.74 5.76
N ILE A 33 8.36 2.49 6.64
CA ILE A 33 9.01 1.18 6.76
C ILE A 33 7.98 0.12 7.17
N CYS A 34 7.16 0.37 8.20
CA CYS A 34 6.13 -0.57 8.63
C CYS A 34 5.11 -0.86 7.51
N ILE A 35 4.65 0.16 6.78
CA ILE A 35 3.72 0.00 5.66
C ILE A 35 4.33 -0.85 4.54
N ASN A 36 5.60 -0.59 4.19
CA ASN A 36 6.31 -1.41 3.21
C ASN A 36 6.47 -2.86 3.68
N GLN A 37 6.83 -3.09 4.94
CA GLN A 37 6.97 -4.43 5.50
C GLN A 37 5.65 -5.21 5.43
N GLU A 38 4.53 -4.60 5.85
CA GLU A 38 3.22 -5.23 5.73
C GLU A 38 2.91 -5.58 4.27
N ARG A 39 3.15 -4.65 3.35
CA ARG A 39 2.88 -4.84 1.93
C ARG A 39 3.68 -5.99 1.32
N PHE A 40 4.98 -6.06 1.60
CA PHE A 40 5.82 -7.16 1.14
C PHE A 40 5.44 -8.49 1.79
N GLN A 41 5.06 -8.49 3.07
CA GLN A 41 4.57 -9.70 3.74
C GLN A 41 3.28 -10.22 3.08
N TRP A 42 2.37 -9.32 2.69
CA TRP A 42 1.18 -9.72 1.97
C TRP A 42 1.46 -10.26 0.58
N MET A 43 2.42 -9.68 -0.15
CA MET A 43 2.85 -10.24 -1.44
C MET A 43 3.45 -11.63 -1.26
N HIS A 44 4.28 -11.84 -0.23
CA HIS A 44 4.81 -13.16 0.08
C HIS A 44 3.73 -14.18 0.46
N ILE A 45 2.69 -13.77 1.20
CA ILE A 45 1.56 -14.64 1.56
C ILE A 45 0.74 -15.08 0.34
N LEU A 46 0.72 -14.29 -0.74
CA LEU A 46 0.08 -14.72 -1.99
C LEU A 46 0.82 -15.87 -2.68
N ASP A 47 2.13 -16.02 -2.42
CA ASP A 47 2.98 -17.11 -2.94
C ASP A 47 3.09 -18.28 -1.95
N ASP A 48 3.09 -17.98 -0.64
CA ASP A 48 3.17 -18.94 0.46
C ASP A 48 2.12 -18.62 1.53
N GLU A 49 0.97 -19.29 1.46
CA GLU A 49 -0.15 -19.11 2.41
C GLU A 49 0.20 -19.50 3.85
N THR A 50 1.32 -20.20 4.09
CA THR A 50 1.76 -20.56 5.45
C THR A 50 2.50 -19.42 6.16
N ALA A 51 2.90 -18.38 5.41
CA ALA A 51 3.62 -17.24 5.97
C ALA A 51 2.73 -16.42 6.94
N THR A 52 3.35 -15.88 7.99
CA THR A 52 2.63 -15.14 9.03
C THR A 52 2.40 -13.68 8.64
N PRO A 53 1.17 -13.13 8.78
CA PRO A 53 0.91 -11.71 8.57
C PRO A 53 1.75 -10.80 9.47
N ARG A 54 2.10 -9.61 8.96
CA ARG A 54 2.73 -8.53 9.72
C ARG A 54 1.93 -7.24 9.55
N PRO A 55 0.77 -7.10 10.20
CA PRO A 55 -0.03 -5.89 10.09
C PRO A 55 0.68 -4.70 10.73
N VAL A 56 0.45 -3.50 10.20
CA VAL A 56 0.91 -2.28 10.87
C VAL A 56 0.19 -2.05 12.21
N PRO A 57 0.83 -1.33 13.15
CA PRO A 57 0.18 -0.87 14.38
C PRO A 57 -1.07 -0.01 14.13
N GLN A 58 -1.99 0.00 15.10
CA GLN A 58 -3.31 0.65 14.98
C GLN A 58 -3.24 2.16 14.68
N ASN A 59 -2.23 2.87 15.20
CA ASN A 59 -2.03 4.29 14.89
C ASN A 59 -1.71 4.52 13.41
N ILE A 60 -0.96 3.61 12.78
CA ILE A 60 -0.68 3.66 11.34
C ILE A 60 -1.96 3.33 10.55
N GLU A 61 -2.77 2.39 11.04
CA GLU A 61 -4.05 2.05 10.43
C GLU A 61 -5.01 3.25 10.36
N HIS A 62 -5.09 4.06 11.41
CA HIS A 62 -5.88 5.30 11.39
C HIS A 62 -5.37 6.29 10.34
N LYS A 63 -4.05 6.47 10.25
CA LYS A 63 -3.44 7.33 9.22
C LYS A 63 -3.68 6.81 7.80
N LEU A 64 -3.62 5.49 7.58
CA LEU A 64 -3.94 4.86 6.29
C LEU A 64 -5.36 5.21 5.86
N LYS A 65 -6.35 5.09 6.76
CA LYS A 65 -7.75 5.45 6.47
C LYS A 65 -7.90 6.92 6.08
N ASP A 66 -7.24 7.82 6.81
CA ASP A 66 -7.25 9.25 6.50
C ASP A 66 -6.61 9.56 5.15
N VAL A 67 -5.47 8.95 4.85
CA VAL A 67 -4.77 9.13 3.57
C VAL A 67 -5.61 8.60 2.41
N CYS A 68 -6.24 7.42 2.54
CA CYS A 68 -7.14 6.89 1.52
C CYS A 68 -8.34 7.83 1.28
N ARG A 69 -8.94 8.37 2.35
CA ARG A 69 -10.01 9.37 2.24
C ARG A 69 -9.54 10.63 1.49
N LEU A 70 -8.36 11.15 1.84
CA LEU A 70 -7.78 12.32 1.17
C LEU A 70 -7.46 12.04 -0.30
N ALA A 71 -6.88 10.88 -0.61
CA ALA A 71 -6.59 10.48 -1.98
C ALA A 71 -7.86 10.46 -2.84
N LEU A 72 -8.97 9.93 -2.31
CA LEU A 72 -10.28 9.99 -2.97
C LEU A 72 -10.78 11.42 -3.15
N GLN A 73 -10.74 12.25 -2.10
CA GLN A 73 -11.17 13.65 -2.15
C GLN A 73 -10.39 14.48 -3.17
N HIS A 74 -9.10 14.17 -3.35
CA HIS A 74 -8.23 14.85 -4.30
C HIS A 74 -8.23 14.23 -5.70
N ASN A 75 -9.08 13.20 -5.95
CA ASN A 75 -9.08 12.42 -7.19
C ASN A 75 -7.65 11.97 -7.58
N PHE A 76 -6.87 11.57 -6.57
CA PHE A 76 -5.49 11.18 -6.77
C PHE A 76 -5.41 9.91 -7.60
N LYS A 77 -4.58 9.94 -8.64
CA LYS A 77 -4.31 8.79 -9.51
C LYS A 77 -2.93 8.25 -9.17
N PRO A 78 -2.81 7.08 -8.53
CA PRO A 78 -1.51 6.46 -8.29
C PRO A 78 -0.83 6.18 -9.64
N TYR A 79 0.48 6.41 -9.73
CA TYR A 79 1.29 6.03 -10.89
C TYR A 79 1.20 4.52 -11.15
N TYR A 80 1.22 3.73 -10.06
CA TYR A 80 1.00 2.30 -10.10
C TYR A 80 -0.41 2.00 -9.62
N GLY A 81 -1.35 1.91 -10.57
CA GLY A 81 -2.76 1.62 -10.30
C GLY A 81 -3.05 0.15 -9.96
N ASP A 82 -2.16 -0.75 -10.38
CA ASP A 82 -2.22 -2.18 -10.07
C ASP A 82 -0.80 -2.64 -9.68
N PRO A 83 -0.55 -2.99 -8.41
CA PRO A 83 0.77 -3.43 -7.97
C PRO A 83 1.16 -4.82 -8.49
N PHE A 84 0.25 -5.50 -9.20
CA PHE A 84 0.46 -6.82 -9.81
C PHE A 84 0.55 -6.75 -11.34
N LYS A 85 0.41 -5.58 -11.95
CA LYS A 85 0.68 -5.41 -13.38
C LYS A 85 2.12 -4.97 -13.56
N ASP A 86 2.88 -5.80 -14.28
CA ASP A 86 4.16 -5.39 -14.84
C ASP A 86 3.94 -4.10 -15.65
N GLU A 87 4.75 -3.08 -15.39
CA GLU A 87 4.78 -1.91 -16.25
C GLU A 87 5.18 -2.37 -17.66
N ILE A 88 4.39 -1.97 -18.67
CA ILE A 88 4.91 -1.93 -20.03
C ILE A 88 6.00 -0.86 -20.00
N VAL A 89 7.25 -1.29 -19.85
CA VAL A 89 8.41 -0.43 -20.04
C VAL A 89 8.39 -0.03 -21.52
N LEU A 90 7.81 1.14 -21.80
CA LEU A 90 7.98 1.78 -23.10
C LEU A 90 9.41 2.30 -23.14
N TYR A 91 10.31 1.46 -23.65
CA TYR A 91 11.63 1.91 -24.08
C TYR A 91 11.43 2.95 -25.19
N ASN A 92 11.77 4.21 -24.89
CA ASN A 92 11.99 5.25 -25.91
C ASN A 92 13.42 5.16 -26.42
#